data_AF-A0A1H2CSU0-F1
#
_entry.id   AF-A0A1H2CSU0-F1
#
_cell.length_a   1.000
_cell.length_b   1.000
_cell.length_c   1.000
_cell.angle_alpha   90.00
_cell.angle_beta   90.00
_cell.angle_gamma   90.00
#
_symmetry.space_group_name_H-M   'P 1'
#
loop_
_entity.id
_entity.type
_entity.pdbx_description
1 polymer ?
#
loop_
_entity_poly.entity_id
_entity_poly.type
_entity_poly.pdbx_seq_one_letter_code
_entity_poly.pdbx_strand_id
1 'polypeptide(L)'
;MPPDLPVPADHLVGRIVHVPAGSCRYRDGALVLLVRRVRLDISQWYGGQWVWLEGDELSGNGFRLAWRQALVHVSVCDLRALAGRRAT
;
A
#
# COMPACT_ATOMS: atom_id res chain seq x y z
N MET A 1 -3.13 4.43 -17.93
CA MET A 1 -2.02 3.46 -17.87
C MET A 1 -2.15 2.65 -16.60
N PRO A 2 -2.31 1.31 -16.67
CA PRO A 2 -2.36 0.45 -15.49
C PRO A 2 -1.13 0.66 -14.58
N PRO A 3 -1.25 0.46 -13.26
CA PRO A 3 -0.11 0.57 -12.36
C PRO A 3 0.94 -0.50 -12.67
N ASP A 4 2.20 -0.09 -12.72
CA ASP A 4 3.37 -0.95 -12.95
C ASP A 4 3.78 -1.58 -11.62
N LEU A 5 2.94 -2.50 -11.14
CA LEU A 5 3.18 -3.17 -9.87
C LEU A 5 4.34 -4.16 -10.00
N PRO A 6 5.26 -4.22 -9.01
CA PRO A 6 6.37 -5.18 -9.02
C PRO A 6 5.90 -6.64 -8.83
N VAL A 7 4.63 -6.82 -8.44
CA VAL A 7 3.98 -8.12 -8.24
C VAL A 7 2.52 -8.04 -8.69
N PRO A 8 1.89 -9.18 -9.02
CA PRO A 8 0.44 -9.24 -9.24
C PRO A 8 -0.36 -8.61 -8.08
N ALA A 9 -1.44 -7.89 -8.41
CA ALA A 9 -2.20 -7.12 -7.43
C ALA A 9 -2.85 -7.98 -6.33
N ASP A 10 -3.29 -9.18 -6.67
CA ASP A 10 -3.85 -10.17 -5.75
C ASP A 10 -2.83 -10.66 -4.72
N HIS A 11 -1.53 -10.67 -5.06
CA HIS A 11 -0.47 -11.03 -4.10
C HIS A 11 -0.29 -10.00 -2.97
N LEU A 12 -0.78 -8.77 -3.15
CA LEU A 12 -0.74 -7.73 -2.12
C LEU A 12 -1.86 -7.91 -1.09
N VAL A 13 -2.97 -8.56 -1.45
CA VAL A 13 -4.10 -8.75 -0.54
C VAL A 13 -3.66 -9.63 0.65
N GLY A 14 -3.97 -9.18 1.86
CA GLY A 14 -3.54 -9.82 3.10
C GLY A 14 -2.10 -9.49 3.51
N ARG A 15 -1.37 -8.67 2.75
CA ARG A 15 -0.03 -8.18 3.13
C ARG A 15 -0.11 -6.88 3.89
N ILE A 16 0.79 -6.72 4.85
CA ILE A 16 1.04 -5.44 5.51
C ILE A 16 2.03 -4.67 4.63
N VAL A 17 1.67 -3.45 4.25
CA VAL A 17 2.55 -2.52 3.55
C VAL A 17 2.95 -1.37 4.47
N HIS A 18 4.24 -1.09 4.52
CA HIS A 18 4.78 0.08 5.22
C HIS A 18 5.01 1.17 4.19
N VAL A 19 4.17 2.19 4.23
CA VAL A 19 4.17 3.33 3.32
C VAL A 19 4.92 4.48 4.00
N PRO A 20 6.13 4.83 3.54
CA PRO A 20 6.85 5.97 4.08
C PRO A 20 6.12 7.30 3.80
N ALA A 21 6.42 8.32 4.59
CA ALA A 21 6.03 9.69 4.26
C ALA A 21 6.51 10.05 2.84
N GLY A 22 5.68 10.77 2.08
CA GLY A 22 5.94 11.11 0.67
C GLY A 22 5.70 9.99 -0.34
N SER A 23 5.46 8.75 0.09
CA SER A 23 5.08 7.63 -0.79
C SER A 23 3.56 7.42 -0.89
N CYS A 24 2.77 8.32 -0.29
CA CYS A 24 1.32 8.37 -0.38
C CYS A 24 0.89 9.75 -0.87
N ARG A 25 0.04 9.79 -1.90
CA ARG A 25 -0.62 11.04 -2.30
C ARG A 25 -1.71 11.40 -1.29
N TYR A 26 -1.93 12.71 -1.12
CA TYR A 26 -2.97 13.29 -0.26
C TYR A 26 -2.85 12.92 1.23
N ARG A 27 -1.65 12.47 1.65
CA ARG A 27 -1.32 12.18 3.04
C ARG A 27 0.16 12.46 3.27
N ASP A 28 0.46 13.28 4.27
CA ASP A 28 1.83 13.69 4.56
C ASP A 28 2.59 12.69 5.45
N GLY A 29 1.86 11.96 6.32
CA GLY A 29 2.43 11.03 7.29
C GLY A 29 2.58 9.60 6.78
N ALA A 30 3.52 8.85 7.39
CA ALA A 30 3.68 7.42 7.16
C ALA A 30 2.39 6.63 7.51
N LEU A 31 2.27 5.45 6.92
CA LEU A 31 1.10 4.57 7.06
C LEU A 31 1.56 3.10 7.09
N VAL A 32 1.02 2.32 8.01
CA VAL A 32 1.10 0.85 7.98
C VAL A 32 -0.29 0.33 7.63
N LEU A 33 -0.42 -0.39 6.52
CA LEU A 33 -1.72 -0.80 5.99
C LEU A 33 -1.75 -2.31 5.76
N LEU A 34 -2.69 -3.02 6.39
CA LEU A 34 -3.07 -4.38 5.98
C LEU A 34 -4.00 -4.27 4.78
N VAL A 35 -3.48 -4.64 3.60
CA VAL A 35 -4.20 -4.51 2.33
C VAL A 35 -5.37 -5.48 2.27
N ARG A 36 -6.57 -4.96 2.03
CA ARG A 36 -7.80 -5.73 1.81
C ARG A 36 -8.23 -5.72 0.36
N ARG A 37 -7.89 -4.68 -0.38
CA ARG A 37 -8.22 -4.54 -1.80
C ARG A 37 -7.19 -3.68 -2.53
N VAL A 38 -6.92 -4.05 -3.78
CA VAL A 38 -6.19 -3.23 -4.75
C VAL A 38 -7.16 -2.77 -5.82
N ARG A 39 -7.31 -1.46 -6.00
CA ARG A 39 -8.31 -0.86 -6.91
C ARG A 39 -7.68 -0.50 -8.26
N LEU A 40 -7.44 -1.50 -9.09
CA LEU A 40 -6.87 -1.30 -10.44
C LEU A 40 -7.79 -0.47 -11.35
N ASP A 41 -9.11 -0.56 -11.12
CA ASP A 41 -10.17 0.15 -11.83
C ASP A 41 -10.01 1.67 -11.78
N ILE A 42 -9.50 2.21 -10.67
CA ILE A 42 -9.21 3.65 -10.53
C ILE A 42 -7.72 3.98 -10.66
N SER A 43 -6.82 3.03 -10.38
CA SER A 43 -5.37 3.24 -10.44
C SER A 43 -4.89 3.59 -11.85
N GLN A 44 -5.59 3.11 -12.89
CA GLN A 44 -5.23 3.36 -14.29
C GLN A 44 -5.18 4.84 -14.69
N TRP A 45 -5.80 5.72 -13.90
CA TRP A 45 -5.84 7.16 -14.13
C TRP A 45 -4.64 7.92 -13.54
N TYR A 46 -3.71 7.23 -12.86
CA TYR A 46 -2.59 7.86 -12.15
C TYR A 46 -1.20 7.53 -12.73
N GLY A 47 -1.12 7.36 -14.06
CA GLY A 47 0.16 7.37 -14.77
C GLY A 47 1.10 6.20 -14.47
N GLY A 48 0.55 5.05 -14.06
CA GLY A 48 1.32 3.80 -13.89
C GLY A 48 2.22 3.73 -12.64
N GLN A 49 2.62 4.86 -12.07
CA GLN A 49 3.52 4.89 -10.89
C GLN A 49 2.76 4.89 -9.55
N TRP A 50 1.44 4.89 -9.58
CA TRP A 50 0.60 4.96 -8.39
C TRP A 50 -0.50 3.91 -8.41
N VAL A 51 -0.77 3.32 -7.25
CA VAL A 51 -1.81 2.31 -7.05
C VAL A 51 -2.69 2.68 -5.85
N TRP A 52 -3.99 2.48 -6.01
CA TRP A 52 -4.97 2.65 -4.96
C TRP A 52 -5.10 1.37 -4.12
N LEU A 53 -4.77 1.47 -2.83
CA LEU A 53 -4.94 0.42 -1.84
C LEU A 53 -6.05 0.78 -0.86
N GLU A 54 -6.87 -0.21 -0.51
CA GLU A 54 -7.83 -0.12 0.57
C GLU A 54 -7.50 -1.18 1.63
N GLY A 55 -7.64 -0.82 2.90
CA GLY A 55 -7.31 -1.76 3.96
C GLY A 55 -7.40 -1.19 5.37
N ASP A 56 -6.93 -1.97 6.32
CA ASP A 56 -6.92 -1.60 7.73
C ASP A 56 -5.59 -0.90 8.05
N GLU A 57 -5.65 0.36 8.48
CA GLU A 57 -4.49 1.06 9.06
C GLU A 57 -4.17 0.44 10.41
N LEU A 58 -2.88 0.17 10.63
CA LEU A 58 -2.35 -0.42 11.83
C LEU A 58 -1.51 0.59 12.60
N SER A 59 -1.57 0.55 13.92
CA SER A 59 -0.61 1.20 14.80
C SER A 59 0.74 0.49 14.77
N GLY A 60 1.77 1.09 15.37
CA GLY A 60 3.11 0.50 15.45
C GLY A 60 3.18 -0.85 16.18
N ASN A 61 2.21 -1.14 17.05
CA ASN A 61 2.06 -2.43 17.74
C ASN A 61 1.04 -3.37 17.05
N GLY A 62 0.61 -3.05 15.83
CA GLY A 62 -0.23 -3.93 14.99
C GLY A 62 -1.73 -3.89 15.29
N PHE A 63 -2.20 -3.02 16.19
CA PHE A 63 -3.64 -2.86 16.40
C PHE A 63 -4.28 -2.12 15.24
N ARG A 64 -5.47 -2.56 14.86
CA ARG A 64 -6.30 -1.87 13.87
C ARG A 64 -6.74 -0.52 14.41
N LEU A 65 -6.45 0.54 13.65
CA LEU A 65 -6.87 1.90 13.94
C LEU A 65 -8.14 2.28 13.19
N ALA A 66 -8.12 2.18 11.85
CA ALA A 66 -9.25 2.57 11.01
C ALA A 66 -9.19 1.90 9.62
N TRP A 67 -10.32 1.87 8.92
CA TRP A 67 -10.31 1.61 7.48
C TRP A 67 -9.70 2.81 6.75
N ARG A 68 -8.77 2.55 5.85
CA ARG A 68 -8.08 3.54 5.05
C ARG A 68 -8.04 3.18 3.58
N GLN A 69 -7.83 4.25 2.86
CA GLN A 69 -7.95 4.35 1.44
C GLN A 69 -6.73 5.22 1.04
N ALA A 70 -5.75 4.64 0.35
CA ALA A 70 -4.43 5.24 0.14
C ALA A 70 -3.94 5.07 -1.30
N LEU A 71 -3.63 6.19 -1.97
CA LEU A 71 -2.97 6.20 -3.26
C LEU A 71 -1.46 6.23 -3.05
N VAL A 72 -0.79 5.09 -3.26
CA VAL A 72 0.61 4.90 -2.91
C VAL A 72 1.48 4.69 -4.14
N HIS A 73 2.76 5.04 -4.04
CA HIS A 73 3.72 4.78 -5.10
C HIS A 73 3.97 3.27 -5.25
N VAL A 74 4.05 2.74 -6.48
CA VAL A 74 4.14 1.28 -6.73
C VAL A 74 5.37 0.62 -6.09
N SER A 75 6.42 1.38 -5.79
CA SER A 75 7.61 0.86 -5.08
C SER A 75 7.33 0.37 -3.66
N VAL A 76 6.23 0.80 -3.01
CA VAL A 76 5.87 0.29 -1.67
C VAL A 76 5.30 -1.14 -1.71
N CYS A 77 4.99 -1.64 -2.90
CA CYS A 77 4.36 -2.94 -3.14
C CYS A 77 5.38 -4.08 -3.40
N ASP A 78 6.68 -3.84 -3.26
CA ASP A 78 7.70 -4.87 -3.43
C ASP A 78 7.68 -5.89 -2.29
N LEU A 79 7.23 -7.12 -2.56
CA LEU A 79 7.14 -8.20 -1.58
C LEU A 79 8.49 -8.56 -0.92
N ARG A 80 9.64 -8.36 -1.59
CA ARG A 80 10.96 -8.62 -0.99
C ARG A 80 11.25 -7.61 0.11
N ALA A 81 10.93 -6.34 -0.14
CA ALA A 81 11.04 -5.28 0.87
C ALA A 81 10.02 -5.45 2.01
N LEU A 82 8.84 -6.01 1.72
CA LEU A 82 7.81 -6.29 2.72
C LEU A 82 8.15 -7.49 3.62
N ALA A 83 8.80 -8.53 3.08
CA ALA A 83 9.23 -9.69 3.85
C ALA A 83 10.39 -9.39 4.82
N GLY A 84 11.29 -8.47 4.45
CA GLY A 84 12.46 -8.09 5.26
C GLY A 84 12.17 -7.19 6.46
N ARG A 85 10.96 -6.63 6.58
CA ARG A 85 10.57 -5.69 7.65
C ARG A 85 9.72 -6.36 8.75
N ARG A 86 10.13 -7.54 9.22
CA ARG A 86 9.58 -8.09 10.47
C ARG A 86 10.02 -7.19 11.63
N ALA A 87 9.05 -6.76 12.45
CA ALA A 87 9.23 -5.89 13.60
C ALA A 87 10.39 -6.35 14.49
N THR A 88 11.45 -5.53 14.56
CA THR A 88 12.32 -5.38 15.74
C THR A 88 11.60 -4.60 16.81
#